data_AF-A0AAN7SPH6-F1
#
_entry.id   AF-A0AAN7SPH6-F1
#
_cell.length_a   1.000
_cell.length_b   1.000
_cell.length_c   1.000
_cell.angle_alpha   90.00
_cell.angle_beta   90.00
_cell.angle_gamma   90.00
#
_symmetry.space_group_name_H-M   'P 1'
#
loop_
_entity.id
_entity.type
_entity.pdbx_description
1 polymer ?
#
loop_
_entity_poly.entity_id
_entity_poly.type
_entity_poly.pdbx_seq_one_letter_code
_entity_poly.pdbx_strand_id
1 'polypeptide(L)'
;MLLLFFLVSLIPVNNANKNITQLLHTEDNLNNFLIILKRYQVFSVVYYVDFDVLIKLDKILQINHNDFEQPCVIYHVNRSIVSSHRLELNRLVHVVLLKKPMNIQSFLMSLNISSEDVFLFVVTDQNWWKTKFWTMAKLDWAGNVLILNTTEHYMSLYKVCYYCEKPKELDNIYTGHFKDSLDVDINKLLPQNLQNFYGYNFKVGYLNSFPYMLCIEQTVVDYYTNCKKSVGLESEMLKLMSEKLNFTYLLIPFPYPSPNKSGSVNISVEYDFIIGAITICFKAIIEQVERVHLESINTQFSSHAILIFWWFASLIIATAYKSKLWAISIQNYNVEPTNLQQLLDSGYSIVVSKDNMEISESILNNGDPLTIAAQKKAIYKNDVCGGLAYVIDNKGAALNEYGILQYHSLLLCSYLLKPNVYLTLRLTSRPIHYTTHAWPLEKGAVYKNIFNAFIGRIQTSWYH
;
A
#
# COMPACT_ATOMS: atom_id res chain seq x y z
N MET A 1 -19.13 -39.42 -55.55
CA MET A 1 -18.79 -38.48 -54.45
C MET A 1 -19.48 -37.16 -54.76
N LEU A 2 -20.79 -37.00 -54.47
CA LEU A 2 -21.34 -36.37 -53.24
C LEU A 2 -20.67 -35.00 -53.03
N LEU A 3 -21.17 -33.85 -53.52
CA LEU A 3 -22.50 -33.21 -53.50
C LEU A 3 -23.02 -32.84 -52.09
N LEU A 4 -23.24 -31.52 -51.94
CA LEU A 4 -24.22 -30.78 -51.12
C LEU A 4 -23.93 -30.36 -49.65
N PHE A 5 -23.95 -29.01 -49.49
CA PHE A 5 -24.71 -28.19 -48.54
C PHE A 5 -24.30 -28.16 -47.06
N PHE A 6 -24.00 -26.95 -46.56
CA PHE A 6 -25.03 -26.16 -45.87
C PHE A 6 -24.70 -24.66 -45.89
N LEU A 7 -25.48 -23.93 -46.69
CA LEU A 7 -25.88 -22.55 -46.41
C LEU A 7 -26.60 -22.53 -45.06
N VAL A 8 -26.09 -21.80 -44.06
CA VAL A 8 -26.89 -21.35 -42.92
C VAL A 8 -26.77 -19.84 -42.80
N SER A 9 -27.86 -19.19 -43.23
CA SER A 9 -28.35 -17.86 -42.83
C SER A 9 -27.40 -16.66 -42.94
N LEU A 10 -27.27 -16.14 -44.17
CA LEU A 10 -27.23 -14.69 -44.39
C LEU A 10 -28.63 -14.13 -44.13
N ILE A 11 -28.97 -13.92 -42.85
CA ILE A 11 -30.00 -12.93 -42.52
C ILE A 11 -29.28 -11.57 -42.61
N PRO A 12 -29.74 -10.63 -43.44
CA PRO A 12 -29.19 -9.29 -43.43
C PRO A 12 -29.60 -8.65 -42.10
N VAL A 13 -28.72 -8.67 -41.10
CA VAL A 13 -28.82 -7.82 -39.90
C VAL A 13 -28.47 -6.39 -40.35
N ASN A 14 -29.38 -5.79 -41.11
CA ASN A 14 -29.04 -4.63 -41.94
C ASN A 14 -29.16 -3.28 -41.23
N ASN A 15 -29.50 -3.24 -39.94
CA ASN A 15 -29.67 -1.96 -39.24
C ASN A 15 -28.79 -1.76 -37.99
N ALA A 16 -27.98 -2.76 -37.58
CA ALA A 16 -27.01 -2.58 -36.49
C ALA A 16 -25.55 -2.45 -36.99
N ASN A 17 -25.27 -2.87 -38.22
CA ASN A 17 -23.92 -2.89 -38.80
C ASN A 17 -23.42 -1.52 -39.32
N LYS A 18 -24.32 -0.55 -39.51
CA LYS A 18 -23.97 0.77 -40.06
C LYS A 18 -23.31 1.72 -39.05
N ASN A 19 -23.56 1.55 -37.75
CA ASN A 19 -23.34 2.65 -36.81
C ASN A 19 -21.86 2.86 -36.45
N ILE A 20 -21.10 1.81 -36.12
CA ILE A 20 -19.65 1.97 -35.81
C ILE A 20 -18.84 2.25 -37.08
N THR A 21 -19.29 1.73 -38.23
CA THR A 21 -18.64 1.99 -39.51
C THR A 21 -18.88 3.40 -40.04
N GLN A 22 -19.99 4.05 -39.69
CA GLN A 22 -20.24 5.48 -39.95
C GLN A 22 -19.38 6.39 -39.07
N LEU A 23 -19.01 5.94 -37.87
CA LEU A 23 -18.22 6.73 -36.92
C LEU A 23 -16.87 7.18 -37.45
N LEU A 24 -16.20 6.29 -38.18
CA LEU A 24 -14.85 6.49 -38.69
C LEU A 24 -14.85 6.96 -40.16
N HIS A 25 -16.02 7.28 -40.71
CA HIS A 25 -16.19 7.58 -42.14
C HIS A 25 -16.18 9.08 -42.45
N THR A 26 -16.48 9.95 -41.48
CA THR A 26 -16.30 11.39 -41.65
C THR A 26 -14.95 11.80 -41.08
N GLU A 27 -14.20 12.57 -41.87
CA GLU A 27 -12.88 13.10 -41.50
C GLU A 27 -12.94 13.86 -40.16
N ASP A 28 -14.04 14.58 -39.91
CA ASP A 28 -14.30 15.32 -38.67
C ASP A 28 -14.39 14.41 -37.43
N ASN A 29 -15.05 13.25 -37.54
CA ASN A 29 -15.18 12.32 -36.41
C ASN A 29 -13.84 11.68 -36.07
N LEU A 30 -13.07 11.35 -37.11
CA LEU A 30 -11.73 10.81 -36.97
C LEU A 30 -10.80 11.82 -36.30
N ASN A 31 -10.84 13.09 -36.72
CA ASN A 31 -10.04 14.15 -36.12
C ASN A 31 -10.33 14.33 -34.64
N ASN A 32 -11.60 14.34 -34.23
CA ASN A 32 -12.00 14.46 -32.83
C ASN A 32 -11.56 13.26 -31.98
N PHE A 33 -11.67 12.04 -32.51
CA PHE A 33 -11.15 10.84 -31.87
C PHE A 33 -9.62 10.90 -31.69
N LEU A 34 -8.90 11.35 -32.72
CA LEU A 34 -7.45 11.52 -32.67
C LEU A 34 -7.03 12.63 -31.69
N ILE A 35 -7.81 13.71 -31.56
CA ILE A 35 -7.54 14.75 -30.55
C ILE A 35 -7.55 14.16 -29.15
N ILE A 36 -8.52 13.29 -28.82
CA ILE A 36 -8.55 12.59 -27.53
C ILE A 36 -7.32 11.69 -27.36
N LEU A 37 -6.99 10.87 -28.37
CA LEU A 37 -5.84 9.97 -28.29
C LEU A 37 -4.50 10.71 -28.19
N LYS A 38 -4.33 11.84 -28.89
CA LYS A 38 -3.14 12.70 -28.79
C LYS A 38 -2.92 13.20 -27.36
N ARG A 39 -3.97 13.32 -26.53
CA ARG A 39 -3.78 13.64 -25.10
C ARG A 39 -3.08 12.53 -24.34
N TYR A 40 -3.18 11.28 -24.79
CA TYR A 40 -2.49 10.14 -24.21
C TYR A 40 -1.25 9.71 -25.02
N GLN A 41 -0.60 10.63 -25.74
CA GLN A 41 0.57 10.31 -26.58
C GLN A 41 1.73 9.62 -25.84
N VAL A 42 1.80 9.74 -24.51
CA VAL A 42 2.82 9.06 -23.67
C VAL A 42 2.44 7.61 -23.31
N PHE A 43 1.26 7.15 -23.71
CA PHE A 43 0.73 5.82 -23.44
C PHE A 43 0.84 4.94 -24.68
N SER A 44 1.11 3.66 -24.48
CA SER A 44 0.98 2.69 -25.57
C SER A 44 -0.49 2.39 -25.81
N VAL A 45 -0.90 2.35 -27.07
CA VAL A 45 -2.31 2.19 -27.43
C VAL A 45 -2.60 0.74 -27.80
N VAL A 46 -3.66 0.20 -27.19
CA VAL A 46 -4.15 -1.15 -27.40
C VAL A 46 -5.56 -1.10 -27.94
N TYR A 47 -5.76 -1.55 -29.18
CA TYR A 47 -7.08 -1.54 -29.82
C TYR A 47 -7.78 -2.90 -29.68
N TYR A 48 -9.04 -2.89 -29.24
CA TYR A 48 -9.93 -4.05 -29.20
C TYR A 48 -11.04 -3.83 -30.21
N VAL A 49 -10.99 -4.56 -31.33
CA VAL A 49 -11.89 -4.32 -32.47
C VAL A 49 -12.63 -5.58 -32.92
N ASP A 50 -13.83 -5.37 -33.45
CA ASP A 50 -14.52 -6.36 -34.28
C ASP A 50 -13.86 -6.50 -35.66
N PHE A 51 -14.02 -7.65 -36.30
CA PHE A 51 -13.43 -7.96 -37.62
C PHE A 51 -13.74 -6.92 -38.68
N ASP A 52 -15.00 -6.47 -38.72
CA ASP A 52 -15.47 -5.48 -39.70
C ASP A 52 -14.85 -4.09 -39.49
N VAL A 53 -14.40 -3.80 -38.27
CA VAL A 53 -13.76 -2.52 -37.90
C VAL A 53 -12.27 -2.58 -38.15
N LEU A 54 -11.64 -3.76 -37.98
CA LEU A 54 -10.20 -3.98 -38.17
C LEU A 54 -9.70 -3.50 -39.54
N ILE A 55 -10.41 -3.85 -40.62
CA ILE A 55 -10.02 -3.50 -42.00
C ILE A 55 -9.98 -1.97 -42.22
N LYS A 56 -10.82 -1.22 -41.50
CA LYS A 56 -10.85 0.25 -41.59
C LYS A 56 -9.88 0.91 -40.63
N LEU A 57 -9.72 0.36 -39.43
CA LEU A 57 -8.74 0.82 -38.47
C LEU A 57 -7.32 0.74 -39.05
N ASP A 58 -7.01 -0.34 -39.76
CA ASP A 58 -5.72 -0.52 -40.43
C ASP A 58 -5.45 0.61 -41.46
N LYS A 59 -6.46 1.01 -42.24
CA LYS A 59 -6.35 2.17 -43.14
C LYS A 59 -6.11 3.48 -42.40
N ILE A 60 -6.75 3.67 -41.25
CA ILE A 60 -6.61 4.89 -40.42
C ILE A 60 -5.24 4.96 -39.77
N LEU A 61 -4.74 3.83 -39.25
CA LEU A 61 -3.43 3.74 -38.64
C LEU A 61 -2.33 3.90 -39.70
N GLN A 62 -2.51 3.36 -40.90
CA GLN A 62 -1.62 3.56 -42.05
C GLN A 62 -1.49 5.03 -42.48
N ILE A 63 -2.54 5.84 -42.36
CA ILE A 63 -2.50 7.27 -42.68
C ILE A 63 -1.67 8.06 -41.65
N ASN A 64 -1.60 7.60 -40.39
CA ASN A 64 -1.08 8.39 -39.26
C ASN A 64 0.09 7.74 -38.51
N HIS A 65 0.73 6.70 -39.04
CA HIS A 65 1.88 6.07 -38.38
C HIS A 65 3.06 7.01 -38.13
N ASN A 66 3.14 8.16 -38.79
CA ASN A 66 4.18 9.16 -38.56
C ASN A 66 3.94 10.03 -37.31
N ASP A 67 2.73 10.05 -36.74
CA ASP A 67 2.35 10.96 -35.63
C ASP A 67 2.43 10.29 -34.24
N PHE A 68 2.51 8.96 -34.17
CA PHE A 68 2.58 8.22 -32.90
C PHE A 68 3.94 7.54 -32.76
N GLU A 69 4.82 8.12 -31.94
CA GLU A 69 6.17 7.58 -31.67
C GLU A 69 6.17 6.26 -30.86
N GLN A 70 5.00 5.79 -30.40
CA GLN A 70 4.87 4.70 -29.44
C GLN A 70 4.27 3.41 -30.04
N PRO A 71 4.57 2.23 -29.44
CA PRO A 71 4.06 0.96 -29.92
C PRO A 71 2.53 0.88 -29.83
N CYS A 72 1.90 0.58 -30.97
CA CYS A 72 0.47 0.33 -31.11
C CYS A 72 0.24 -1.18 -31.27
N VAL A 73 -0.63 -1.76 -30.44
CA VAL A 73 -0.98 -3.19 -30.51
C VAL A 73 -2.46 -3.34 -30.83
N ILE A 74 -2.81 -4.17 -31.81
CA ILE A 74 -4.19 -4.40 -32.23
C ILE A 74 -4.60 -5.83 -31.87
N TYR A 75 -5.59 -5.96 -31.00
CA TYR A 75 -6.22 -7.23 -30.65
C TYR A 75 -7.58 -7.37 -31.32
N HIS A 76 -7.76 -8.53 -31.95
CA HIS A 76 -9.02 -8.92 -32.53
C HIS A 76 -9.77 -9.84 -31.56
N VAL A 77 -10.88 -9.34 -31.01
CA VAL A 77 -11.64 -9.98 -29.91
C VAL A 77 -12.26 -11.33 -30.32
N ASN A 78 -12.34 -11.63 -31.62
CA ASN A 78 -12.82 -12.91 -32.15
C ASN A 78 -11.71 -13.97 -32.38
N ARG A 79 -10.44 -13.69 -32.05
CA ARG A 79 -9.36 -14.69 -32.08
C ARG A 79 -8.89 -15.00 -30.66
N SER A 80 -8.84 -16.29 -30.33
CA SER A 80 -8.36 -16.85 -29.06
C SER A 80 -6.83 -16.76 -28.92
N ILE A 81 -6.28 -15.54 -28.95
CA ILE A 81 -4.86 -15.33 -28.70
C ILE A 81 -4.74 -14.43 -27.48
N VAL A 82 -4.56 -15.05 -26.33
CA VAL A 82 -4.17 -14.37 -25.09
C VAL A 82 -2.68 -14.62 -24.91
N SER A 83 -1.83 -13.71 -25.39
CA SER A 83 -0.47 -13.62 -24.87
C SER A 83 -0.53 -12.80 -23.60
N SER A 84 -0.36 -13.45 -22.46
CA SER A 84 -0.47 -12.90 -21.10
C SER A 84 0.66 -11.95 -20.68
N HIS A 85 1.54 -11.55 -21.60
CA HIS A 85 2.70 -10.74 -21.26
C HIS A 85 2.35 -9.26 -21.41
N ARG A 86 1.98 -8.65 -20.29
CA ARG A 86 2.00 -7.19 -20.15
C ARG A 86 3.44 -6.73 -20.41
N LEU A 87 3.62 -5.72 -21.27
CA LEU A 87 4.88 -4.98 -21.31
C LEU A 87 4.96 -4.22 -19.98
N GLU A 88 5.78 -4.72 -19.05
CA GLU A 88 5.76 -4.37 -17.61
C GLU A 88 5.94 -2.87 -17.29
N LEU A 89 6.27 -2.04 -18.28
CA LEU A 89 6.69 -0.65 -18.09
C LEU A 89 5.77 0.41 -18.72
N ASN A 90 4.73 0.03 -19.47
CA ASN A 90 3.95 1.01 -20.23
C ASN A 90 2.57 1.27 -19.61
N ARG A 91 2.20 2.54 -19.49
CA ARG A 91 0.81 2.96 -19.31
C ARG A 91 0.04 2.67 -20.59
N LEU A 92 -1.12 2.05 -20.49
CA LEU A 92 -1.87 1.60 -21.66
C LEU A 92 -3.16 2.40 -21.85
N VAL A 93 -3.47 2.74 -23.10
CA VAL A 93 -4.81 3.19 -23.49
C VAL A 93 -5.48 2.06 -24.25
N HIS A 94 -6.47 1.45 -23.61
CA HIS A 94 -7.32 0.40 -24.17
C HIS A 94 -8.48 1.04 -24.93
N VAL A 95 -8.40 1.10 -26.25
CA VAL A 95 -9.47 1.59 -27.12
C VAL A 95 -10.39 0.43 -27.48
N VAL A 96 -11.64 0.50 -27.05
CA VAL A 96 -12.64 -0.56 -27.27
C VAL A 96 -13.65 -0.12 -28.33
N LEU A 97 -13.53 -0.70 -29.52
CA LEU A 97 -14.37 -0.45 -30.71
C LEU A 97 -15.18 -1.72 -31.04
N LEU A 98 -16.14 -2.05 -30.18
CA LEU A 98 -16.96 -3.25 -30.31
C LEU A 98 -18.43 -2.88 -30.51
N LYS A 99 -19.11 -3.55 -31.46
CA LYS A 99 -20.57 -3.50 -31.65
C LYS A 99 -21.31 -3.95 -30.40
N LYS A 100 -20.74 -4.92 -29.68
CA LYS A 100 -21.24 -5.41 -28.39
C LYS A 100 -20.10 -5.46 -27.38
N PRO A 101 -19.89 -4.40 -26.59
CA PRO A 101 -18.75 -4.34 -25.67
C PRO A 101 -18.74 -5.42 -24.58
N MET A 102 -19.86 -6.09 -24.29
CA MET A 102 -19.89 -7.26 -23.39
C MET A 102 -18.95 -8.39 -23.80
N ASN A 103 -18.64 -8.49 -25.09
CA ASN A 103 -17.67 -9.47 -25.56
C ASN A 103 -16.28 -9.22 -24.98
N ILE A 104 -15.99 -8.01 -24.47
CA ILE A 104 -14.75 -7.72 -23.77
C ILE A 104 -14.72 -8.29 -22.35
N GLN A 105 -15.86 -8.61 -21.73
CA GLN A 105 -15.89 -9.00 -20.31
C GLN A 105 -15.06 -10.27 -20.06
N SER A 106 -15.10 -11.25 -20.97
CA SER A 106 -14.23 -12.43 -20.91
C SER A 106 -12.75 -12.08 -21.05
N PHE A 107 -12.41 -11.03 -21.81
CA PHE A 107 -11.04 -10.53 -21.96
C PHE A 107 -10.58 -9.71 -20.77
N LEU A 108 -11.42 -8.84 -20.20
CA LEU A 108 -11.08 -8.07 -19.00
C LEU A 108 -10.63 -8.98 -17.86
N MET A 109 -11.25 -10.15 -17.73
CA MET A 109 -10.87 -11.15 -16.73
C MET A 109 -9.46 -11.72 -16.93
N SER A 110 -8.99 -11.85 -18.17
CA SER A 110 -7.64 -12.33 -18.49
C SER A 110 -6.59 -11.21 -18.59
N LEU A 111 -7.02 -9.94 -18.69
CA LEU A 111 -6.13 -8.80 -18.71
C LEU A 111 -5.60 -8.48 -17.31
N ASN A 112 -4.32 -8.11 -17.26
CA ASN A 112 -3.67 -7.54 -16.08
C ASN A 112 -3.84 -6.01 -16.11
N ILE A 113 -5.03 -5.55 -15.74
CA ILE A 113 -5.39 -4.12 -15.75
C ILE A 113 -4.69 -3.41 -14.60
N SER A 114 -3.97 -2.35 -14.95
CA SER A 114 -3.29 -1.45 -14.03
C SER A 114 -4.16 -0.27 -13.66
N SER A 115 -3.91 0.28 -12.48
CA SER A 115 -4.47 1.57 -12.05
C SER A 115 -3.92 2.79 -12.80
N GLU A 116 -3.06 2.56 -13.78
CA GLU A 116 -2.52 3.56 -14.70
C GLU A 116 -3.03 3.36 -16.13
N ASP A 117 -3.90 2.38 -16.34
CA ASP A 117 -4.48 2.12 -17.65
C ASP A 117 -5.73 2.98 -17.83
N VAL A 118 -5.96 3.36 -19.08
CA VAL A 118 -7.11 4.15 -19.51
C VAL A 118 -7.93 3.31 -20.46
N PHE A 119 -9.22 3.16 -20.20
CA PHE A 119 -10.13 2.53 -21.15
C PHE A 119 -10.96 3.60 -21.86
N LEU A 120 -10.96 3.58 -23.19
CA LEU A 120 -11.81 4.42 -24.02
C LEU A 120 -12.78 3.54 -24.81
N PHE A 121 -14.04 3.54 -24.38
CA PHE A 121 -15.10 2.82 -25.06
C PHE A 121 -15.77 3.73 -26.08
N VAL A 122 -15.74 3.33 -27.35
CA VAL A 122 -16.39 4.08 -28.42
C VAL A 122 -17.71 3.41 -28.76
N VAL A 123 -18.82 4.08 -28.47
CA VAL A 123 -20.17 3.52 -28.52
C VAL A 123 -21.11 4.40 -29.35
N THR A 124 -22.11 3.77 -29.98
CA THR A 124 -23.09 4.45 -30.85
C THR A 124 -24.52 4.39 -30.35
N ASP A 125 -24.83 3.47 -29.46
CA ASP A 125 -26.18 3.29 -28.92
C ASP A 125 -26.23 3.95 -27.53
N GLN A 126 -27.12 4.95 -27.36
CA GLN A 126 -27.14 5.85 -26.21
C GLN A 126 -27.66 5.24 -24.90
N ASN A 127 -28.31 4.08 -24.94
CA ASN A 127 -29.08 3.59 -23.79
C ASN A 127 -28.50 2.35 -23.11
N TRP A 128 -27.84 1.47 -23.86
CA TRP A 128 -27.42 0.18 -23.31
C TRP A 128 -26.26 0.30 -22.31
N TRP A 129 -25.25 1.14 -22.56
CA TRP A 129 -24.04 1.22 -21.73
C TRP A 129 -24.34 1.81 -20.36
N LYS A 130 -25.31 2.73 -20.26
CA LYS A 130 -25.68 3.40 -18.99
C LYS A 130 -26.02 2.44 -17.85
N THR A 131 -26.59 1.28 -18.15
CA THR A 131 -27.02 0.30 -17.13
C THR A 131 -26.06 -0.88 -16.96
N LYS A 132 -25.26 -1.19 -17.98
CA LYS A 132 -24.50 -2.44 -18.06
C LYS A 132 -23.00 -2.27 -17.88
N PHE A 133 -22.48 -1.06 -18.06
CA PHE A 133 -21.04 -0.79 -17.92
C PHE A 133 -20.55 -1.05 -16.49
N TRP A 134 -21.38 -0.74 -15.50
CA TRP A 134 -21.11 -0.93 -14.08
C TRP A 134 -20.94 -2.39 -13.65
N THR A 135 -21.38 -3.35 -14.48
CA THR A 135 -21.28 -4.78 -14.17
C THR A 135 -20.07 -5.46 -14.80
N MET A 136 -19.24 -4.73 -15.55
CA MET A 136 -18.02 -5.27 -16.13
C MET A 136 -16.93 -5.38 -15.06
N ALA A 137 -16.49 -6.59 -14.79
CA ALA A 137 -15.48 -6.87 -13.77
C ALA A 137 -14.11 -6.24 -14.13
N LYS A 138 -13.37 -5.80 -13.10
CA LYS A 138 -12.02 -5.22 -13.16
C LYS A 138 -11.88 -3.85 -13.83
N LEU A 139 -12.92 -3.30 -14.45
CA LEU A 139 -12.84 -1.92 -14.97
C LEU A 139 -12.71 -0.88 -13.85
N ASP A 140 -13.17 -1.21 -12.65
CA ASP A 140 -12.98 -0.43 -11.44
C ASP A 140 -11.50 -0.33 -11.01
N TRP A 141 -10.64 -1.19 -11.57
CA TRP A 141 -9.19 -1.15 -11.32
C TRP A 141 -8.43 -0.27 -12.30
N ALA A 142 -9.03 0.05 -13.46
CA ALA A 142 -8.43 0.99 -14.40
C ALA A 142 -8.39 2.38 -13.77
N GLY A 143 -7.37 3.15 -14.09
CA GLY A 143 -7.28 4.51 -13.58
C GLY A 143 -8.42 5.36 -14.13
N ASN A 144 -8.54 5.42 -15.45
CA ASN A 144 -9.61 6.19 -16.08
C ASN A 144 -10.43 5.33 -17.03
N VAL A 145 -11.75 5.53 -17.02
CA VAL A 145 -12.66 4.84 -17.93
C VAL A 145 -13.59 5.86 -18.57
N LEU A 146 -13.45 5.98 -19.89
CA LEU A 146 -14.12 6.95 -20.72
C LEU A 146 -15.07 6.27 -21.68
N ILE A 147 -16.21 6.91 -21.91
CA ILE A 147 -17.19 6.49 -22.90
C ILE A 147 -17.35 7.63 -23.90
N LEU A 148 -16.87 7.39 -25.10
CA LEU A 148 -17.10 8.24 -26.24
C LEU A 148 -18.37 7.77 -26.94
N ASN A 149 -19.48 8.44 -26.64
CA ASN A 149 -20.75 8.22 -27.30
C ASN A 149 -20.86 9.13 -28.53
N THR A 150 -21.23 8.55 -29.65
CA THR A 150 -21.16 9.21 -30.95
C THR A 150 -22.41 8.89 -31.75
N THR A 151 -23.05 9.93 -32.26
CA THR A 151 -24.24 9.86 -33.13
C THR A 151 -23.89 10.43 -34.50
N GLU A 152 -24.86 10.56 -35.42
CA GLU A 152 -24.56 11.14 -36.74
C GLU A 152 -24.12 12.61 -36.69
N HIS A 153 -24.51 13.35 -35.65
CA HIS A 153 -24.29 14.81 -35.57
C HIS A 153 -23.63 15.30 -34.29
N TYR A 154 -23.60 14.46 -33.25
CA TYR A 154 -23.12 14.85 -31.93
C TYR A 154 -22.16 13.81 -31.36
N MET A 155 -21.22 14.35 -30.59
CA MET A 155 -20.28 13.61 -29.78
C MET A 155 -20.50 13.97 -28.31
N SER A 156 -20.57 12.96 -27.46
CA SER A 156 -20.59 13.11 -26.01
C SER A 156 -19.51 12.25 -25.40
N LEU A 157 -18.71 12.84 -24.52
CA LEU A 157 -17.68 12.13 -23.78
C LEU A 157 -18.08 12.06 -22.31
N TYR A 158 -18.19 10.84 -21.79
CA TYR A 158 -18.50 10.59 -20.40
C TYR A 158 -17.30 9.98 -19.68
N LYS A 159 -17.13 10.35 -18.41
CA LYS A 159 -16.25 9.66 -17.48
C LYS A 159 -17.08 8.76 -16.59
N VAL A 160 -16.63 7.52 -16.46
CA VAL A 160 -17.21 6.54 -15.56
C VAL A 160 -16.50 6.68 -14.22
N CYS A 161 -17.26 7.03 -13.18
CA CYS A 161 -16.72 7.13 -11.83
C CYS A 161 -17.27 6.03 -10.94
N TYR A 162 -16.45 5.02 -10.66
CA TYR A 162 -16.83 3.89 -9.79
C TYR A 162 -16.92 4.29 -8.31
N TYR A 163 -16.15 5.30 -7.89
CA TYR A 163 -15.98 5.66 -6.48
C TYR A 163 -16.34 7.13 -6.17
N CYS A 164 -17.15 7.80 -6.99
CA CYS A 164 -17.63 9.16 -6.68
C CYS A 164 -18.73 9.13 -5.60
N GLU A 165 -19.00 10.29 -4.99
CA GLU A 165 -20.04 10.53 -3.96
C GLU A 165 -21.40 9.90 -4.29
N LYS A 166 -21.74 9.83 -5.58
CA LYS A 166 -22.83 9.02 -6.11
C LYS A 166 -22.23 7.89 -6.96
N PRO A 167 -22.01 6.70 -6.37
CA PRO A 167 -21.44 5.59 -7.12
C PRO A 167 -22.35 5.24 -8.29
N LYS A 168 -21.76 5.10 -9.48
CA LYS A 168 -22.46 4.83 -10.75
C LYS A 168 -23.08 6.04 -11.46
N GLU A 169 -22.51 7.23 -11.29
CA GLU A 169 -22.83 8.37 -12.16
C GLU A 169 -21.85 8.49 -13.34
N LEU A 170 -22.40 8.90 -14.47
CA LEU A 170 -21.66 9.27 -15.67
C LEU A 170 -21.44 10.78 -15.61
N ASP A 171 -20.20 11.19 -15.42
CA ASP A 171 -19.86 12.61 -15.49
C ASP A 171 -19.72 12.99 -16.97
N ASN A 172 -20.57 13.92 -17.43
CA ASN A 172 -20.52 14.40 -18.81
C ASN A 172 -19.38 15.42 -18.93
N ILE A 173 -18.27 14.99 -19.53
CA ILE A 173 -17.10 15.84 -19.73
C ILE A 173 -17.34 16.81 -20.89
N TYR A 174 -17.98 16.34 -21.95
CA TYR A 174 -18.17 17.10 -23.18
C TYR A 174 -19.43 16.65 -23.91
N THR A 175 -20.17 17.59 -24.47
CA THR A 175 -21.22 17.34 -25.45
C THR A 175 -21.21 18.47 -26.47
N GLY A 176 -21.05 18.14 -27.75
CA GLY A 176 -20.98 19.13 -28.82
C GLY A 176 -21.13 18.50 -30.20
N HIS A 177 -21.19 19.34 -31.24
CA HIS A 177 -21.17 18.86 -32.61
C HIS A 177 -19.76 18.47 -33.03
N PHE A 178 -19.63 17.55 -33.99
CA PHE A 178 -18.32 17.16 -34.53
C PHE A 178 -17.56 18.28 -35.24
N LYS A 179 -18.29 19.32 -35.70
CA LYS A 179 -17.71 20.48 -36.37
C LYS A 179 -17.15 21.51 -35.40
N ASP A 180 -17.51 21.40 -34.12
CA ASP A 180 -17.01 22.31 -33.11
C ASP A 180 -15.61 21.86 -32.69
N SER A 181 -14.71 22.82 -32.47
CA SER A 181 -13.40 22.52 -31.91
C SER A 181 -13.60 21.87 -30.54
N LEU A 182 -13.02 20.68 -30.35
CA LEU A 182 -13.12 19.92 -29.10
C LEU A 182 -12.40 20.64 -27.96
N ASP A 183 -13.09 21.59 -27.31
CA ASP A 183 -12.60 22.31 -26.12
C ASP A 183 -12.92 21.51 -24.86
N VAL A 184 -12.16 20.43 -24.66
CA VAL A 184 -12.29 19.58 -23.49
C VAL A 184 -11.26 19.98 -22.46
N ASP A 185 -11.74 20.24 -21.24
CA ASP A 185 -10.87 20.42 -20.08
C ASP A 185 -9.92 19.22 -19.93
N ILE A 186 -8.65 19.47 -20.23
CA ILE A 186 -7.58 18.47 -20.25
C ILE A 186 -7.47 17.77 -18.89
N ASN A 187 -7.74 18.48 -17.79
CA ASN A 187 -7.67 17.93 -16.45
C ASN A 187 -8.76 16.87 -16.18
N LYS A 188 -9.87 16.90 -16.93
CA LYS A 188 -10.94 15.89 -16.84
C LYS A 188 -10.61 14.63 -17.63
N LEU A 189 -9.96 14.80 -18.78
CA LEU A 189 -9.50 13.70 -19.65
C LEU A 189 -8.30 12.96 -19.05
N LEU A 190 -7.29 13.70 -18.63
CA LEU A 190 -6.04 13.15 -18.12
C LEU A 190 -5.76 13.77 -16.75
N PRO A 191 -6.48 13.32 -15.70
CA PRO A 191 -6.20 13.80 -14.35
C PRO A 191 -4.74 13.49 -14.02
N GLN A 192 -4.09 14.40 -13.29
CA GLN A 192 -2.66 14.26 -12.92
C GLN A 192 -2.38 12.92 -12.22
N ASN A 193 -3.38 12.36 -11.54
CA ASN A 193 -3.40 10.98 -11.08
C ASN A 193 -4.57 10.24 -11.72
N LEU A 194 -4.28 9.11 -12.36
CA LEU A 194 -5.30 8.30 -13.02
C LEU A 194 -6.20 7.60 -12.02
N GLN A 195 -5.76 7.31 -10.80
CA GLN A 195 -6.63 6.75 -9.75
C GLN A 195 -7.51 7.85 -9.17
N ASN A 196 -8.83 7.71 -9.30
CA ASN A 196 -9.74 8.83 -9.05
C ASN A 196 -10.84 8.49 -8.06
N PHE A 197 -10.57 8.70 -6.78
CA PHE A 197 -11.59 8.84 -5.74
C PHE A 197 -12.13 10.28 -5.68
N TYR A 198 -12.16 10.99 -6.81
CA TYR A 198 -12.58 12.38 -6.86
C TYR A 198 -13.99 12.57 -6.33
N GLY A 199 -14.14 13.54 -5.44
CA GLY A 199 -15.40 13.82 -4.76
C GLY A 199 -15.80 12.73 -3.76
N TYR A 200 -14.99 11.70 -3.52
CA TYR A 200 -15.19 10.81 -2.39
C TYR A 200 -14.61 11.44 -1.13
N ASN A 201 -15.37 11.36 -0.04
CA ASN A 201 -14.98 11.88 1.25
C ASN A 201 -14.94 10.76 2.29
N PHE A 202 -13.76 10.20 2.52
CA PHE A 202 -13.57 9.07 3.44
C PHE A 202 -13.76 9.51 4.89
N LYS A 203 -14.55 8.75 5.67
CA LYS A 203 -14.63 8.86 7.12
C LYS A 203 -13.54 8.01 7.75
N VAL A 204 -12.47 8.67 8.16
CA VAL A 204 -11.27 8.03 8.68
C VAL A 204 -11.29 8.10 10.20
N GLY A 205 -11.42 6.94 10.85
CA GLY A 205 -11.23 6.82 12.29
C GLY A 205 -9.78 7.04 12.65
N TYR A 206 -9.45 7.81 13.69
CA TYR A 206 -8.07 7.97 14.13
C TYR A 206 -7.85 7.73 15.61
N LEU A 207 -6.69 7.17 15.95
CA LEU A 207 -6.19 7.07 17.31
C LEU A 207 -5.22 8.23 17.60
N ASN A 208 -5.48 8.97 18.68
CA ASN A 208 -4.63 10.08 19.07
C ASN A 208 -3.38 9.54 19.78
N SER A 209 -2.34 9.22 19.01
CA SER A 209 -1.10 8.60 19.47
C SER A 209 0.10 9.15 18.70
N PHE A 210 0.93 9.92 19.38
CA PHE A 210 2.16 10.47 18.82
C PHE A 210 3.29 9.40 18.90
N PRO A 211 4.11 9.14 17.85
CA PRO A 211 4.35 9.93 16.64
C PRO A 211 3.49 9.61 15.42
N TYR A 212 2.52 8.70 15.55
CA TYR A 212 1.72 8.21 14.44
C TYR A 212 0.72 9.25 13.95
N MET A 213 -0.17 9.71 14.83
CA MET A 213 -1.13 10.77 14.53
C MET A 213 -1.53 11.51 15.80
N LEU A 214 -1.40 12.83 15.78
CA LEU A 214 -1.87 13.73 16.82
C LEU A 214 -2.76 14.78 16.20
N CYS A 215 -3.99 14.91 16.69
CA CYS A 215 -4.85 16.00 16.30
C CYS A 215 -4.48 17.28 17.06
N ILE A 216 -4.13 18.34 16.32
CA ILE A 216 -3.71 19.63 16.89
C ILE A 216 -4.78 20.72 16.75
N GLU A 217 -5.75 20.53 15.87
CA GLU A 217 -6.90 21.45 15.72
C GLU A 217 -8.18 20.66 15.55
N GLN A 218 -9.13 20.88 16.46
CA GLN A 218 -10.42 20.20 16.48
C GLN A 218 -11.55 21.19 16.23
N THR A 219 -12.59 20.72 15.54
CA THR A 219 -13.86 21.44 15.46
C THR A 219 -15.01 20.50 15.75
N VAL A 220 -15.94 20.98 16.57
CA VAL A 220 -17.19 20.28 16.85
C VAL A 220 -18.16 20.57 15.70
N VAL A 221 -18.57 19.53 14.99
CA VAL A 221 -19.61 19.60 13.96
C VAL A 221 -20.74 18.66 14.40
N ASP A 222 -21.92 19.25 14.66
CA ASP A 222 -23.09 18.57 15.22
C ASP A 222 -22.80 17.87 16.56
N TYR A 223 -22.62 16.53 16.53
CA TYR A 223 -22.43 15.65 17.69
C TYR A 223 -21.06 14.96 17.71
N TYR A 224 -20.17 15.26 16.76
CA TYR A 224 -18.86 14.63 16.64
C TYR A 224 -17.74 15.66 16.52
N THR A 225 -16.60 15.34 17.13
CA THR A 225 -15.39 16.15 17.04
C THR A 225 -14.64 15.77 15.76
N ASN A 226 -14.51 16.69 14.80
CA ASN A 226 -13.71 16.49 13.60
C ASN A 226 -12.29 17.06 13.81
N CYS A 227 -11.26 16.33 13.40
CA CYS A 227 -9.90 16.85 13.39
C CYS A 227 -9.64 17.62 12.09
N LYS A 228 -9.43 18.94 12.19
CA LYS A 228 -9.09 19.79 11.04
C LYS A 228 -7.63 19.68 10.65
N LYS A 229 -6.76 19.53 11.65
CA LYS A 229 -5.32 19.50 11.45
C LYS A 229 -4.71 18.44 12.34
N SER A 230 -4.05 17.49 11.70
CA SER A 230 -3.27 16.44 12.34
C SER A 230 -1.79 16.53 11.96
N VAL A 231 -0.94 15.98 12.81
CA VAL A 231 0.50 15.81 12.57
C VAL A 231 0.91 14.39 12.91
N GLY A 232 2.01 13.90 12.35
CA GLY A 232 2.53 12.57 12.60
C GLY A 232 2.70 11.75 11.33
N LEU A 233 3.38 10.61 11.44
CA LEU A 233 3.75 9.76 10.31
C LEU A 233 2.53 9.28 9.50
N GLU A 234 1.50 8.82 10.20
CA GLU A 234 0.27 8.33 9.57
C GLU A 234 -0.55 9.47 8.97
N SER A 235 -0.48 10.68 9.57
CA SER A 235 -1.12 11.88 9.04
C SER A 235 -0.51 12.31 7.71
N GLU A 236 0.83 12.32 7.62
CA GLU A 236 1.52 12.65 6.37
C GLU A 236 1.29 11.56 5.31
N MET A 237 1.27 10.27 5.70
CA MET A 237 0.97 9.18 4.79
C MET A 237 -0.46 9.28 4.22
N LEU A 238 -1.45 9.57 5.08
CA LEU A 238 -2.83 9.80 4.65
C LEU A 238 -2.95 10.99 3.71
N LYS A 239 -2.30 12.10 4.03
CA LYS A 239 -2.29 13.30 3.17
C LYS A 239 -1.68 13.00 1.80
N LEU A 240 -0.53 12.35 1.76
CA LEU A 240 0.11 11.93 0.52
C LEU A 240 -0.81 11.00 -0.29
N MET A 241 -1.46 10.05 0.37
CA MET A 241 -2.38 9.13 -0.29
C MET A 241 -3.62 9.86 -0.83
N SER A 242 -4.18 10.81 -0.09
CA SER A 242 -5.29 11.68 -0.51
C SER A 242 -4.94 12.49 -1.74
N GLU A 243 -3.76 13.11 -1.78
CA GLU A 243 -3.28 13.87 -2.94
C GLU A 243 -3.05 12.96 -4.16
N LYS A 244 -2.46 11.77 -3.95
CA LYS A 244 -2.11 10.84 -5.03
C LYS A 244 -3.30 10.05 -5.57
N LEU A 245 -4.30 9.78 -4.75
CA LEU A 245 -5.50 9.03 -5.13
C LEU A 245 -6.73 9.93 -5.31
N ASN A 246 -6.54 11.24 -5.14
CA ASN A 246 -7.52 12.30 -5.37
C ASN A 246 -8.82 12.14 -4.56
N PHE A 247 -8.73 11.76 -3.28
CA PHE A 247 -9.87 11.77 -2.35
C PHE A 247 -9.77 12.88 -1.32
N THR A 248 -10.91 13.25 -0.74
CA THR A 248 -10.99 14.02 0.51
C THR A 248 -11.27 13.11 1.69
N TYR A 249 -11.01 13.55 2.91
CA TYR A 249 -11.26 12.76 4.10
C TYR A 249 -11.69 13.62 5.29
N LEU A 250 -12.45 13.01 6.20
CA LEU A 250 -12.84 13.51 7.50
C LEU A 250 -12.21 12.66 8.59
N LEU A 251 -11.45 13.28 9.50
CA LEU A 251 -10.80 12.60 10.60
C LEU A 251 -11.71 12.61 11.83
N ILE A 252 -12.17 11.43 12.22
CA ILE A 252 -13.10 11.24 13.34
C ILE A 252 -12.37 10.47 14.44
N PRO A 253 -12.34 10.94 15.70
CA PRO A 253 -11.64 10.26 16.78
C PRO A 253 -12.28 8.89 17.00
N PHE A 254 -11.46 7.85 16.87
CA PHE A 254 -11.89 6.49 17.13
C PHE A 254 -12.02 6.30 18.65
N PRO A 255 -13.21 5.91 19.17
CA PRO A 255 -13.40 5.73 20.59
C PRO A 255 -12.56 4.55 21.05
N TYR A 256 -11.52 4.83 21.85
CA TYR A 256 -10.75 3.78 22.49
C TYR A 256 -11.67 3.02 23.45
N PRO A 257 -11.79 1.68 23.36
CA PRO A 257 -12.48 0.92 24.38
C PRO A 257 -11.75 1.16 25.72
N SER A 258 -12.46 1.70 26.71
CA SER A 258 -11.91 1.78 28.05
C SER A 258 -11.62 0.35 28.53
N PRO A 259 -10.44 0.07 29.11
CA PRO A 259 -10.01 -1.29 29.49
C PRO A 259 -10.97 -2.00 30.47
N ASN A 260 -11.90 -1.26 31.10
CA ASN A 260 -12.89 -1.81 32.03
C ASN A 260 -14.22 -2.24 31.38
N LYS A 261 -14.36 -2.19 30.05
CA LYS A 261 -15.58 -2.63 29.35
C LYS A 261 -15.23 -3.61 28.26
N SER A 262 -15.20 -4.90 28.60
CA SER A 262 -15.28 -6.04 27.67
C SER A 262 -16.67 -6.17 27.03
N GLY A 263 -17.26 -5.03 26.64
CA GLY A 263 -18.50 -4.97 25.89
C GLY A 263 -18.16 -4.57 24.46
N SER A 264 -18.77 -5.25 23.49
CA SER A 264 -18.80 -4.84 22.08
C SER A 264 -18.92 -3.32 21.99
N VAL A 265 -17.92 -2.66 21.39
CA VAL A 265 -18.01 -1.23 21.13
C VAL A 265 -19.15 -1.05 20.13
N ASN A 266 -20.30 -0.57 20.59
CA ASN A 266 -21.36 -0.09 19.72
C ASN A 266 -20.85 1.19 19.08
N ILE A 267 -20.05 1.04 18.04
CA ILE A 267 -19.58 2.14 17.23
C ILE A 267 -20.79 2.62 16.42
N SER A 268 -21.40 3.74 16.82
CA SER A 268 -22.51 4.37 16.09
C SER A 268 -22.07 5.10 14.83
N VAL A 269 -20.76 5.26 14.63
CA VAL A 269 -20.16 5.92 13.47
C VAL A 269 -19.59 4.89 12.52
N GLU A 270 -20.14 4.82 11.32
CA GLU A 270 -19.58 4.01 10.25
C GLU A 270 -18.29 4.69 9.74
N TYR A 271 -17.14 4.07 10.01
CA TYR A 271 -15.83 4.46 9.48
C TYR A 271 -15.55 3.64 8.22
N ASP A 272 -14.95 4.27 7.20
CA ASP A 272 -14.47 3.56 6.03
C ASP A 272 -13.21 2.73 6.37
N PHE A 273 -12.29 3.36 7.11
CA PHE A 273 -11.10 2.72 7.65
C PHE A 273 -10.60 3.47 8.88
N ILE A 274 -9.71 2.83 9.64
CA ILE A 274 -9.11 3.41 10.84
C ILE A 274 -7.61 3.54 10.64
N ILE A 275 -7.03 4.61 11.16
CA ILE A 275 -5.60 4.90 11.13
C ILE A 275 -5.08 5.04 12.56
N GLY A 276 -3.92 4.47 12.80
CA GLY A 276 -3.21 4.53 14.07
C GLY A 276 -2.24 3.36 14.14
N ALA A 277 -1.49 3.29 15.25
CA ALA A 277 -0.64 2.14 15.58
C ALA A 277 -1.47 0.89 15.94
N ILE A 278 -2.24 0.40 14.98
CA ILE A 278 -3.12 -0.75 15.13
C ILE A 278 -2.30 -1.98 14.79
N THR A 279 -1.92 -2.68 15.86
CA THR A 279 -1.09 -3.88 15.79
C THR A 279 -1.91 -5.09 15.33
N ILE A 280 -1.46 -5.76 14.28
CA ILE A 280 -1.84 -7.13 13.91
C ILE A 280 -0.76 -8.09 14.45
N CYS A 281 -1.13 -8.91 15.44
CA CYS A 281 -0.25 -9.90 16.04
C CYS A 281 -0.20 -11.20 15.21
N PHE A 282 1.00 -11.68 14.87
CA PHE A 282 1.24 -13.02 14.32
C PHE A 282 2.26 -13.78 15.18
N LYS A 283 2.03 -15.08 15.43
CA LYS A 283 2.85 -15.95 16.29
C LYS A 283 3.88 -16.76 15.49
N ALA A 284 5.17 -16.69 15.84
CA ALA A 284 6.19 -17.69 15.48
C ALA A 284 7.42 -17.64 16.41
N ILE A 285 8.03 -18.80 16.69
CA ILE A 285 9.22 -19.06 17.53
C ILE A 285 10.22 -19.88 16.72
N ILE A 286 11.52 -19.57 16.71
CA ILE A 286 12.60 -20.50 16.32
C ILE A 286 13.89 -20.28 17.16
N GLU A 287 14.55 -21.40 17.47
CA GLU A 287 15.70 -21.71 18.33
C GLU A 287 16.93 -22.20 17.49
N GLN A 288 18.17 -22.20 18.03
CA GLN A 288 19.30 -23.13 17.74
C GLN A 288 20.62 -22.63 18.38
N VAL A 289 21.73 -23.38 18.62
CA VAL A 289 22.13 -24.77 18.98
C VAL A 289 23.63 -24.70 19.37
N GLU A 290 24.11 -25.64 20.18
CA GLU A 290 25.43 -25.75 20.86
C GLU A 290 26.71 -26.04 20.02
N ARG A 291 27.83 -25.57 20.62
CA ARG A 291 29.26 -26.05 20.74
C ARG A 291 30.05 -26.66 19.57
N VAL A 292 31.35 -26.33 19.55
CA VAL A 292 32.45 -27.25 19.15
C VAL A 292 33.72 -27.04 20.00
N HIS A 293 34.36 -28.15 20.41
CA HIS A 293 35.66 -28.28 21.08
C HIS A 293 36.84 -28.24 20.09
N LEU A 294 38.03 -27.82 20.53
CA LEU A 294 39.27 -28.01 19.78
C LEU A 294 40.34 -28.71 20.64
N GLU A 295 40.90 -29.77 20.06
CA GLU A 295 41.95 -30.65 20.57
C GLU A 295 43.35 -30.03 20.43
N SER A 296 44.26 -30.39 21.34
CA SER A 296 45.64 -29.93 21.37
C SER A 296 46.60 -30.89 20.64
N ILE A 297 47.50 -30.33 19.83
CA ILE A 297 48.56 -31.06 19.11
C ILE A 297 49.87 -31.03 19.93
N ASN A 298 50.55 -32.18 19.94
CA ASN A 298 51.78 -32.44 20.69
C ASN A 298 52.98 -32.53 19.71
N THR A 299 54.07 -31.78 19.92
CA THR A 299 55.35 -32.02 19.23
C THR A 299 56.56 -31.79 20.14
N GLN A 300 57.51 -32.73 20.11
CA GLN A 300 58.79 -32.71 20.83
C GLN A 300 59.82 -31.85 20.10
N PHE A 301 60.50 -30.96 20.82
CA PHE A 301 61.69 -30.23 20.34
C PHE A 301 62.85 -30.31 21.34
N SER A 302 64.04 -29.89 20.93
CA SER A 302 65.30 -29.96 21.70
C SER A 302 65.29 -29.08 22.97
N SER A 303 65.79 -29.59 24.10
CA SER A 303 65.64 -29.02 25.46
C SER A 303 66.10 -27.56 25.65
N HIS A 304 67.06 -27.07 24.86
CA HIS A 304 67.50 -25.67 24.93
C HIS A 304 66.59 -24.72 24.13
N ALA A 305 66.14 -25.17 22.95
CA ALA A 305 65.08 -24.48 22.22
C ALA A 305 63.77 -24.53 23.01
N ILE A 306 63.47 -25.64 23.71
CA ILE A 306 62.32 -25.74 24.62
C ILE A 306 62.42 -24.67 25.70
N LEU A 307 63.57 -24.50 26.37
CA LEU A 307 63.65 -23.54 27.48
C LEU A 307 63.54 -22.09 27.01
N ILE A 308 64.15 -21.73 25.88
CA ILE A 308 64.01 -20.39 25.29
C ILE A 308 62.59 -20.17 24.78
N PHE A 309 62.02 -21.16 24.07
CA PHE A 309 60.65 -21.11 23.60
C PHE A 309 59.66 -21.09 24.78
N TRP A 310 59.93 -21.81 25.85
CA TRP A 310 59.12 -21.86 27.06
C TRP A 310 59.20 -20.54 27.83
N TRP A 311 60.39 -19.94 27.92
CA TRP A 311 60.56 -18.62 28.51
C TRP A 311 59.83 -17.55 27.69
N PHE A 312 59.99 -17.57 26.36
CA PHE A 312 59.32 -16.63 25.46
C PHE A 312 57.80 -16.85 25.44
N ALA A 313 57.34 -18.10 25.45
CA ALA A 313 55.94 -18.47 25.58
C ALA A 313 55.39 -18.02 26.94
N SER A 314 56.13 -18.19 28.04
CA SER A 314 55.73 -17.72 29.36
C SER A 314 55.64 -16.20 29.41
N LEU A 315 56.54 -15.49 28.74
CA LEU A 315 56.51 -14.04 28.61
C LEU A 315 55.33 -13.57 27.76
N ILE A 316 55.06 -14.22 26.62
CA ILE A 316 53.87 -13.95 25.80
C ILE A 316 52.60 -14.22 26.60
N ILE A 317 52.50 -15.37 27.28
CA ILE A 317 51.34 -15.74 28.08
C ILE A 317 51.14 -14.74 29.21
N ALA A 318 52.18 -14.35 29.94
CA ALA A 318 52.09 -13.37 31.02
C ALA A 318 51.68 -11.99 30.50
N THR A 319 52.18 -11.57 29.33
CA THR A 319 51.84 -10.28 28.72
C THR A 319 50.42 -10.29 28.18
N ALA A 320 50.01 -11.36 27.49
CA ALA A 320 48.63 -11.56 27.03
C ALA A 320 47.65 -11.64 28.21
N TYR A 321 48.03 -12.33 29.29
CA TYR A 321 47.22 -12.43 30.52
C TYR A 321 47.06 -11.06 31.16
N LYS A 322 48.14 -10.29 31.35
CA LYS A 322 48.07 -8.92 31.87
C LYS A 322 47.26 -7.99 30.97
N SER A 323 47.45 -8.06 29.66
CA SER A 323 46.67 -7.29 28.69
C SER A 323 45.19 -7.65 28.75
N LYS A 324 44.86 -8.95 28.91
CA LYS A 324 43.48 -9.42 29.05
C LYS A 324 42.88 -9.00 30.40
N LEU A 325 43.65 -9.03 31.49
CA LEU A 325 43.23 -8.53 32.80
C LEU A 325 42.96 -7.04 32.77
N TRP A 326 43.81 -6.25 32.11
CA TRP A 326 43.58 -4.83 31.88
C TRP A 326 42.36 -4.59 31.00
N ALA A 327 42.20 -5.35 29.92
CA ALA A 327 41.01 -5.28 29.08
C ALA A 327 39.74 -5.60 29.87
N ILE A 328 39.74 -6.63 30.73
CA ILE A 328 38.62 -7.01 31.61
C ILE A 328 38.41 -5.97 32.73
N SER A 329 39.45 -5.33 33.23
CA SER A 329 39.34 -4.29 34.26
C SER A 329 38.82 -2.97 33.69
N ILE A 330 39.05 -2.70 32.41
CA ILE A 330 38.57 -1.50 31.70
C ILE A 330 37.17 -1.75 31.12
N GLN A 331 36.95 -2.93 30.55
CA GLN A 331 35.64 -3.40 30.12
C GLN A 331 34.93 -3.98 31.33
N ASN A 332 34.19 -3.16 32.08
CA ASN A 332 33.19 -3.67 33.03
C ASN A 332 32.22 -4.59 32.27
N TYR A 333 32.54 -5.89 32.20
CA TYR A 333 31.68 -6.96 31.72
C TYR A 333 30.60 -7.21 32.78
N ASN A 334 29.78 -6.20 33.04
CA ASN A 334 28.43 -6.51 33.45
C ASN A 334 27.81 -7.20 32.25
N VAL A 335 27.59 -8.51 32.35
CA VAL A 335 26.79 -9.25 31.38
C VAL A 335 25.38 -8.69 31.51
N GLU A 336 25.13 -7.64 30.74
CA GLU A 336 23.86 -6.96 30.76
C GLU A 336 22.78 -7.90 30.19
N PRO A 337 21.59 -7.90 30.80
CA PRO A 337 20.52 -8.78 30.37
C PRO A 337 20.07 -8.41 28.95
N THR A 338 20.10 -9.39 28.04
CA THR A 338 19.81 -9.22 26.61
C THR A 338 18.41 -9.66 26.23
N ASN A 339 17.70 -10.34 27.14
CA ASN A 339 16.37 -10.88 26.92
C ASN A 339 15.50 -10.77 28.19
N LEU A 340 14.19 -11.00 28.03
CA LEU A 340 13.21 -10.86 29.10
C LEU A 340 13.50 -11.79 30.29
N GLN A 341 13.90 -13.04 30.05
CA GLN A 341 14.25 -13.98 31.12
C GLN A 341 15.41 -13.45 31.98
N GLN A 342 16.50 -13.03 31.34
CA GLN A 342 17.67 -12.46 32.03
C GLN A 342 17.32 -11.18 32.80
N LEU A 343 16.42 -10.34 32.28
CA LEU A 343 15.93 -9.16 32.99
C LEU A 343 15.20 -9.55 34.28
N LEU A 344 14.29 -10.52 34.21
CA LEU A 344 13.53 -10.98 35.38
C LEU A 344 14.42 -11.67 36.42
N ASP A 345 15.38 -12.50 35.97
CA ASP A 345 16.34 -13.20 36.83
C ASP A 345 17.31 -12.23 37.51
N SER A 346 17.68 -11.16 36.80
CA SER A 346 18.48 -10.06 37.35
C SER A 346 17.67 -9.14 38.28
N GLY A 347 16.38 -9.39 38.48
CA GLY A 347 15.53 -8.65 39.40
C GLY A 347 15.03 -7.30 38.86
N TYR A 348 14.99 -7.10 37.54
CA TYR A 348 14.37 -5.91 36.96
C TYR A 348 12.84 -5.96 37.10
N SER A 349 12.24 -4.82 37.44
CA SER A 349 10.80 -4.62 37.30
C SER A 349 10.43 -4.30 35.86
N ILE A 350 9.31 -4.81 35.36
CA ILE A 350 8.84 -4.50 34.00
C ILE A 350 7.92 -3.29 34.08
N VAL A 351 8.18 -2.24 33.32
CA VAL A 351 7.41 -0.99 33.39
C VAL A 351 6.57 -0.86 32.14
N VAL A 352 5.26 -0.72 32.30
CA VAL A 352 4.30 -0.67 31.20
C VAL A 352 3.58 0.68 31.22
N SER A 353 3.45 1.33 30.06
CA SER A 353 2.61 2.53 29.93
C SER A 353 1.14 2.13 29.86
N LYS A 354 0.28 2.85 30.60
CA LYS A 354 -1.18 2.69 30.54
C LYS A 354 -1.73 3.01 29.15
N ASP A 355 -1.07 3.89 28.40
CA ASP A 355 -1.46 4.21 27.01
C ASP A 355 -1.41 2.99 26.08
N ASN A 356 -0.53 2.02 26.39
CA ASN A 356 -0.35 0.79 25.60
C ASN A 356 -0.66 -0.46 26.42
N MET A 357 -1.55 -0.34 27.41
CA MET A 357 -1.86 -1.42 28.34
C MET A 357 -2.44 -2.63 27.63
N GLU A 358 -3.36 -2.46 26.68
CA GLU A 358 -4.02 -3.58 25.99
C GLU A 358 -3.07 -4.38 25.12
N ILE A 359 -2.20 -3.71 24.36
CA ILE A 359 -1.15 -4.37 23.57
C ILE A 359 -0.20 -5.11 24.51
N SER A 360 0.25 -4.45 25.57
CA SER A 360 1.17 -5.03 26.54
C SER A 360 0.54 -6.21 27.29
N GLU A 361 -0.73 -6.11 27.66
CA GLU A 361 -1.49 -7.19 28.29
C GLU A 361 -1.75 -8.34 27.33
N SER A 362 -2.04 -8.08 26.05
CA SER A 362 -2.16 -9.15 25.04
C SER A 362 -0.84 -9.92 24.89
N ILE A 363 0.29 -9.21 24.94
CA ILE A 363 1.63 -9.82 24.89
C ILE A 363 1.91 -10.58 26.19
N LEU A 364 1.57 -10.00 27.35
CA LEU A 364 1.84 -10.55 28.66
C LEU A 364 0.94 -11.76 28.99
N ASN A 365 -0.30 -11.77 28.49
CA ASN A 365 -1.30 -12.81 28.68
C ASN A 365 -1.25 -13.90 27.60
N ASN A 366 -0.21 -13.96 26.76
CA ASN A 366 -0.09 -14.93 25.66
C ASN A 366 0.03 -16.41 26.09
N GLY A 367 0.00 -16.70 27.39
CA GLY A 367 0.08 -18.05 27.95
C GLY A 367 1.50 -18.59 28.13
N ASP A 368 2.52 -17.80 27.77
CA ASP A 368 3.93 -18.13 28.01
C ASP A 368 4.27 -17.93 29.50
N PRO A 369 4.82 -18.94 30.21
CA PRO A 369 5.24 -18.80 31.60
C PRO A 369 6.14 -17.57 31.85
N LEU A 370 6.99 -17.23 30.88
CA LEU A 370 7.89 -16.08 30.97
C LEU A 370 7.12 -14.75 30.97
N THR A 371 6.14 -14.61 30.09
CA THR A 371 5.34 -13.38 29.99
C THR A 371 4.40 -13.22 31.19
N ILE A 372 3.88 -14.32 31.73
CA ILE A 372 3.11 -14.33 32.99
C ILE A 372 3.99 -13.90 34.18
N ALA A 373 5.24 -14.37 34.24
CA ALA A 373 6.19 -13.96 35.27
C ALA A 373 6.53 -12.46 35.16
N ALA A 374 6.67 -11.94 33.93
CA ALA A 374 6.87 -10.52 33.67
C ALA A 374 5.66 -9.68 34.11
N GLN A 375 4.43 -10.14 33.84
CA GLN A 375 3.20 -9.46 34.26
C GLN A 375 3.10 -9.32 35.78
N LYS A 376 3.46 -10.37 36.54
CA LYS A 376 3.45 -10.31 38.01
C LYS A 376 4.42 -9.28 38.57
N LYS A 377 5.47 -8.92 37.82
CA LYS A 377 6.45 -7.88 38.15
C LYS A 377 6.19 -6.56 37.40
N ALA A 378 5.02 -6.41 36.77
CA ALA A 378 4.69 -5.23 35.98
C ALA A 378 4.32 -4.04 36.88
N ILE A 379 4.87 -2.87 36.55
CA ILE A 379 4.58 -1.59 37.18
C ILE A 379 3.97 -0.70 36.11
N TYR A 380 2.74 -0.26 36.35
CA TYR A 380 1.99 0.55 35.39
C TYR A 380 2.23 2.04 35.65
N LYS A 381 2.65 2.77 34.63
CA LYS A 381 2.83 4.22 34.65
C LYS A 381 1.83 4.89 33.71
N ASN A 382 1.52 6.15 33.97
CA ASN A 382 0.47 6.85 33.24
C ASN A 382 0.82 7.01 31.76
N ASP A 383 2.09 7.29 31.45
CA ASP A 383 2.61 7.47 30.10
C ASP A 383 4.01 6.87 29.95
N VAL A 384 4.56 6.96 28.74
CA VAL A 384 5.91 6.46 28.41
C VAL A 384 7.01 7.23 29.17
N CYS A 385 6.88 8.55 29.33
CA CYS A 385 7.90 9.35 30.01
C CYS A 385 7.98 9.03 31.51
N GLY A 386 6.86 8.80 32.18
CA GLY A 386 6.80 8.32 33.57
C GLY A 386 7.34 6.89 33.71
N GLY A 387 7.19 6.08 32.67
CA GLY A 387 7.88 4.80 32.54
C GLY A 387 9.40 4.96 32.52
N LEU A 388 9.90 5.84 31.65
CA LEU A 388 11.33 6.13 31.52
C LEU A 388 11.91 6.77 32.80
N ALA A 389 11.21 7.71 33.43
CA ALA A 389 11.61 8.29 34.71
C ALA A 389 11.83 7.21 35.78
N TYR A 390 10.92 6.24 35.85
CA TYR A 390 11.07 5.11 36.77
C TYR A 390 12.30 4.26 36.46
N VAL A 391 12.57 3.97 35.18
CA VAL A 391 13.75 3.18 34.75
C VAL A 391 15.06 3.90 35.06
N ILE A 392 15.08 5.24 35.05
CA ILE A 392 16.26 6.03 35.40
C ILE A 392 16.57 5.93 36.90
N ASP A 393 15.54 6.01 37.73
CA ASP A 393 15.70 6.06 39.19
C ASP A 393 15.70 4.67 39.85
N ASN A 394 15.25 3.64 39.14
CA ASN A 394 15.04 2.29 39.68
C ASN A 394 15.56 1.22 38.73
N LYS A 395 15.81 0.02 39.25
CA LYS A 395 16.15 -1.15 38.45
C LYS A 395 14.93 -1.66 37.66
N GLY A 396 14.59 -0.99 36.57
CA GLY A 396 13.42 -1.25 35.74
C GLY A 396 13.76 -1.43 34.26
N ALA A 397 12.86 -2.07 33.52
CA ALA A 397 12.92 -2.21 32.07
C ALA A 397 11.56 -1.78 31.48
N ALA A 398 11.55 -0.78 30.62
CA ALA A 398 10.33 -0.33 29.96
C ALA A 398 9.93 -1.29 28.84
N LEU A 399 8.70 -1.80 28.90
CA LEU A 399 8.09 -2.63 27.87
C LEU A 399 7.11 -1.78 27.06
N ASN A 400 7.44 -1.57 25.78
CA ASN A 400 6.59 -0.87 24.84
C ASN A 400 7.05 -1.16 23.40
N GLU A 401 6.32 -0.65 22.41
CA GLU A 401 6.68 -0.75 21.00
C GLU A 401 8.02 -0.05 20.72
N TYR A 402 8.86 -0.67 19.88
CA TYR A 402 10.22 -0.21 19.61
C TYR A 402 10.26 1.24 19.09
N GLY A 403 9.45 1.56 18.09
CA GLY A 403 9.39 2.91 17.51
C GLY A 403 8.94 3.96 18.53
N ILE A 404 7.96 3.63 19.37
CA ILE A 404 7.47 4.51 20.44
C ILE A 404 8.57 4.76 21.47
N LEU A 405 9.27 3.72 21.95
CA LEU A 405 10.35 3.87 22.92
C LEU A 405 11.49 4.70 22.38
N GLN A 406 11.92 4.42 21.15
CA GLN A 406 12.99 5.17 20.51
C GLN A 406 12.60 6.64 20.36
N TYR A 407 11.40 6.92 19.88
CA TYR A 407 10.92 8.29 19.75
C TYR A 407 10.84 9.03 21.10
N HIS A 408 10.24 8.40 22.12
CA HIS A 408 10.05 9.03 23.42
C HIS A 408 11.37 9.22 24.17
N SER A 409 12.26 8.23 24.15
CA SER A 409 13.56 8.35 24.81
C SER A 409 14.44 9.41 24.15
N LEU A 410 14.46 9.50 22.82
CA LEU A 410 15.36 10.40 22.11
C LEU A 410 14.84 11.84 22.04
N LEU A 411 13.53 12.03 21.91
CA LEU A 411 12.97 13.34 21.56
C LEU A 411 12.08 13.89 22.68
N LEU A 412 10.97 13.23 23.01
CA LEU A 412 9.98 13.81 23.94
C LEU A 412 10.44 13.87 25.39
N CYS A 413 11.00 12.78 25.90
CA CYS A 413 11.42 12.66 27.29
C CYS A 413 12.91 13.01 27.46
N SER A 414 13.52 13.66 26.47
CA SER A 414 14.95 14.02 26.46
C SER A 414 15.36 14.88 27.65
N TYR A 415 14.44 15.69 28.19
CA TYR A 415 14.65 16.48 29.40
C TYR A 415 14.91 15.64 30.66
N LEU A 416 14.50 14.36 30.68
CA LEU A 416 14.80 13.41 31.76
C LEU A 416 16.22 12.84 31.64
N LEU A 417 16.83 12.92 30.45
CA LEU A 417 18.09 12.24 30.13
C LEU A 417 19.26 13.20 30.21
N LYS A 418 19.91 13.27 31.38
CA LYS A 418 21.25 13.85 31.47
C LYS A 418 22.22 13.06 30.57
N PRO A 419 23.29 13.67 30.01
CA PRO A 419 24.23 12.98 29.11
C PRO A 419 24.76 11.65 29.67
N ASN A 420 25.00 11.61 30.98
CA ASN A 420 25.52 10.43 31.70
C ASN A 420 24.47 9.29 31.79
N VAL A 421 23.18 9.64 31.77
CA VAL A 421 22.04 8.71 31.84
C VAL A 421 21.75 8.13 30.46
N TYR A 422 21.95 8.91 29.39
CA TYR A 422 21.78 8.44 28.01
C TYR A 422 22.68 7.23 27.68
N LEU A 423 23.89 7.18 28.26
CA LEU A 423 24.82 6.04 28.11
C LEU A 423 24.36 4.77 28.84
N THR A 424 23.42 4.90 29.77
CA THR A 424 22.89 3.78 30.60
C THR A 424 21.60 3.19 30.05
N LEU A 425 20.84 3.95 29.25
CA LEU A 425 19.64 3.44 28.59
C LEU A 425 20.01 2.71 27.31
N ARG A 426 19.50 1.48 27.16
CA ARG A 426 19.71 0.67 25.97
C ARG A 426 18.40 0.07 25.53
N LEU A 427 18.16 0.10 24.23
CA LEU A 427 17.11 -0.70 23.62
C LEU A 427 17.64 -2.12 23.44
N THR A 428 16.90 -3.10 23.94
CA THR A 428 17.25 -4.51 23.71
C THR A 428 17.18 -4.78 22.21
N SER A 429 18.20 -5.43 21.66
CA SER A 429 18.29 -5.71 20.21
C SER A 429 17.27 -6.73 19.71
N ARG A 430 16.61 -7.46 20.62
CA ARG A 430 15.61 -8.47 20.29
C ARG A 430 14.22 -8.03 20.76
N PRO A 431 13.25 -7.86 19.85
CA PRO A 431 11.86 -7.63 20.24
C PRO A 431 11.30 -8.90 20.89
N ILE A 432 10.46 -8.73 21.91
CA ILE A 432 9.75 -9.83 22.57
C ILE A 432 8.68 -10.40 21.63
N HIS A 433 8.08 -9.52 20.82
CA HIS A 433 7.08 -9.90 19.83
C HIS A 433 7.21 -9.00 18.59
N TYR A 434 6.96 -9.56 17.42
CA TYR A 434 6.87 -8.80 16.18
C TYR A 434 5.42 -8.42 15.94
N THR A 435 5.17 -7.12 15.90
CA THR A 435 3.86 -6.52 15.67
C THR A 435 3.90 -5.77 14.35
N THR A 436 2.86 -5.94 13.53
CA THR A 436 2.73 -5.20 12.26
C THR A 436 1.64 -4.15 12.39
N HIS A 437 1.90 -2.93 11.95
CA HIS A 437 0.88 -1.89 11.87
C HIS A 437 0.14 -1.99 10.54
N ALA A 438 -1.18 -1.79 10.58
CA ALA A 438 -2.00 -1.75 9.38
C ALA A 438 -3.19 -0.83 9.58
N TRP A 439 -3.76 -0.34 8.47
CA TRP A 439 -5.02 0.36 8.46
C TRP A 439 -6.15 -0.66 8.29
N PRO A 440 -6.94 -0.99 9.33
CA PRO A 440 -8.10 -1.84 9.16
C PRO A 440 -9.13 -1.14 8.28
N LEU A 441 -9.58 -1.84 7.24
CA LEU A 441 -10.65 -1.42 6.34
C LEU A 441 -11.87 -2.31 6.56
N GLU A 442 -13.06 -1.83 6.17
CA GLU A 442 -14.27 -2.64 6.21
C GLU A 442 -14.11 -3.96 5.42
N LYS A 443 -14.74 -5.04 5.90
CA LYS A 443 -14.69 -6.34 5.23
C LYS A 443 -15.37 -6.23 3.86
N GLY A 444 -14.58 -6.40 2.80
CA GLY A 444 -15.07 -6.30 1.43
C GLY A 444 -14.90 -4.91 0.81
N ALA A 445 -14.22 -3.98 1.49
CA ALA A 445 -13.87 -2.67 0.96
C ALA A 445 -13.21 -2.79 -0.43
N VAL A 446 -13.87 -2.21 -1.42
CA VAL A 446 -13.47 -2.26 -2.84
C VAL A 446 -12.13 -1.58 -3.11
N TYR A 447 -11.74 -0.62 -2.27
CA TYR A 447 -10.50 0.14 -2.36
C TYR A 447 -9.30 -0.52 -1.66
N LYS A 448 -9.48 -1.66 -0.98
CA LYS A 448 -8.42 -2.36 -0.25
C LYS A 448 -7.18 -2.63 -1.14
N ASN A 449 -7.40 -3.13 -2.35
CA ASN A 449 -6.29 -3.48 -3.24
C ASN A 449 -5.54 -2.24 -3.73
N ILE A 450 -6.26 -1.13 -3.90
CA ILE A 450 -5.70 0.15 -4.31
C ILE A 450 -4.78 0.69 -3.19
N PHE A 451 -5.26 0.70 -1.95
CA PHE A 451 -4.48 1.16 -0.80
C PHE A 451 -3.25 0.27 -0.57
N ASN A 452 -3.41 -1.06 -0.66
CA ASN A 452 -2.29 -2.00 -0.54
C ASN A 452 -1.23 -1.77 -1.64
N ALA A 453 -1.67 -1.57 -2.89
CA ALA A 453 -0.74 -1.29 -4.00
C ALA A 453 -0.01 0.04 -3.79
N PHE A 454 -0.69 1.06 -3.25
CA PHE A 454 -0.08 2.35 -2.92
C PHE A 454 1.00 2.22 -1.83
N ILE A 455 0.66 1.57 -0.71
CA ILE A 455 1.61 1.31 0.39
C ILE A 455 2.80 0.48 -0.11
N GLY A 456 2.56 -0.55 -0.92
CA GLY A 456 3.61 -1.36 -1.52
C GLY A 456 4.59 -0.55 -2.39
N ARG A 457 4.10 0.44 -3.14
CA ARG A 457 4.96 1.35 -3.95
C ARG A 457 5.80 2.27 -3.08
N ILE A 458 5.26 2.78 -1.97
CA ILE A 458 6.05 3.57 -1.01
C ILE A 458 7.19 2.71 -0.47
N GLN A 459 6.89 1.48 -0.05
CA GLN A 459 7.90 0.56 0.47
C GLN A 459 9.01 0.29 -0.55
N THR A 460 8.68 -0.02 -1.81
CA THR A 460 9.71 -0.29 -2.83
C THR A 460 10.54 0.94 -3.17
N SER A 461 9.95 2.15 -3.16
CA SER A 461 10.67 3.40 -3.44
C SER A 461 11.71 3.77 -2.38
N TRP A 462 11.59 3.23 -1.15
CA TRP A 462 12.56 3.45 -0.07
C TRP A 462 13.81 2.57 -0.20
N TYR A 463 13.74 1.49 -0.97
CA TYR A 463 14.87 0.57 -1.17
C TYR A 463 15.73 0.92 -2.39
N HIS A 464 15.32 1.91 -3.18
CA HIS A 464 16.04 2.46 -4.33
C HIS A 464 16.49 3.88 -4.03
#